data_AF-A0AAV1W0K1-F1
#
_entry.id   AF-A0AAV1W0K1-F1
#
_cell.length_a   1.000
_cell.length_b   1.000
_cell.length_c   1.000
_cell.angle_alpha   90.00
_cell.angle_beta   90.00
_cell.angle_gamma   90.00
#
_symmetry.space_group_name_H-M   'P 1'
#
loop_
_entity.id
_entity.type
_entity.pdbx_description
1 polymer ?
#
loop_
_entity_poly.entity_id
_entity_poly.type
_entity_poly.pdbx_seq_one_letter_code
_entity_poly.pdbx_strand_id
1 'polypeptide(L)' 'MAASLSFRTSVDPKDPHLKEVATFAVSEHNKKSGDNLKLQSIVKGYDENFGDFSQLKIYVTASDGPDNLETL' A
#
# COMPACT_ATOMS: atom_id res chain seq x y z
N MET A 1 -5.87 5.11 33.98
CA MET A 1 -5.67 4.46 32.66
C MET A 1 -5.90 5.51 31.60
N ALA A 2 -4.86 6.01 30.94
CA ALA A 2 -5.03 6.88 29.78
C ALA A 2 -5.41 5.98 28.60
N ALA A 3 -6.57 6.22 27.99
CA ALA A 3 -6.83 5.66 26.67
C ALA A 3 -5.83 6.31 25.72
N SER A 4 -4.91 5.52 25.16
CA SER A 4 -4.11 5.97 24.03
C SER A 4 -5.09 6.33 22.91
N LEU A 5 -5.32 7.62 22.68
CA LEU A 5 -6.21 8.08 21.61
C LEU A 5 -5.47 7.86 20.29
N SER A 6 -5.67 6.67 19.70
CA SER A 6 -5.25 6.40 18.34
C SER A 6 -6.27 7.00 17.38
N PHE A 7 -5.86 7.98 16.59
CA PHE A 7 -6.71 8.56 15.55
C PHE A 7 -6.36 7.94 14.21
N ARG A 8 -7.36 7.41 13.52
CA ARG A 8 -7.21 6.87 12.17
C ARG A 8 -7.93 7.75 11.19
N THR A 9 -7.19 8.31 10.24
CA THR A 9 -7.73 9.07 9.12
C THR A 9 -7.66 8.23 7.84
N SER A 10 -8.73 8.26 7.06
CA SER A 10 -8.70 7.70 5.70
C SER A 10 -7.92 8.65 4.79
N VAL A 11 -6.96 8.12 4.04
CA VAL A 11 -6.24 8.88 3.02
C VAL A 11 -6.78 8.54 1.62
N ASP A 12 -6.64 9.48 0.68
CA ASP A 12 -7.13 9.28 -0.68
C ASP A 12 -6.26 8.23 -1.39
N PRO A 13 -6.81 7.08 -1.83
CA PRO A 13 -6.05 6.07 -2.57
C PRO A 13 -5.53 6.55 -3.93
N LYS A 14 -6.02 7.69 -4.46
CA LYS A 14 -5.55 8.32 -5.69
C LYS A 14 -4.41 9.31 -5.48
N ASP A 15 -3.99 9.52 -4.23
CA ASP A 15 -2.87 10.40 -3.93
C ASP A 15 -1.59 9.89 -4.64
N PRO A 16 -0.93 10.75 -5.45
CA PRO A 16 0.28 10.36 -6.17
C PRO A 16 1.40 9.89 -5.23
N HIS A 17 1.47 10.41 -4.00
CA HIS A 17 2.46 9.99 -3.02
C HIS A 17 2.24 8.53 -2.60
N LEU A 18 0.98 8.11 -2.40
CA LEU A 18 0.67 6.72 -2.06
C LEU A 18 1.03 5.76 -3.19
N LYS A 19 0.95 6.21 -4.45
CA LYS A 19 1.36 5.42 -5.62
C LYS A 19 2.86 5.12 -5.59
N GLU A 20 3.69 6.09 -5.22
CA GLU A 20 5.13 5.89 -5.08
C GLU A 20 5.44 4.90 -3.94
N VAL A 21 4.80 5.09 -2.78
CA VAL A 21 4.97 4.19 -1.62
C VAL A 21 4.53 2.76 -1.95
N ALA A 22 3.39 2.60 -2.63
CA ALA A 22 2.88 1.30 -3.07
C ALA A 22 3.84 0.63 -4.06
N THR A 23 4.38 1.39 -5.03
CA THR A 23 5.31 0.87 -6.04
C THR A 23 6.61 0.43 -5.40
N PHE A 24 7.13 1.23 -4.46
CA PHE A 24 8.32 0.90 -3.69
C PHE A 24 8.11 -0.37 -2.86
N ALA A 25 6.99 -0.48 -2.15
CA ALA A 25 6.69 -1.65 -1.31
C ALA A 25 6.61 -2.95 -2.14
N VAL A 26 5.94 -2.92 -3.30
CA VAL A 26 5.86 -4.08 -4.21
C VAL A 26 7.24 -4.42 -4.78
N SER A 27 8.03 -3.42 -5.18
CA SER A 27 9.39 -3.64 -5.70
C SER A 27 10.31 -4.27 -4.65
N GLU A 28 10.30 -3.75 -3.43
CA GLU A 28 11.11 -4.29 -2.33
C GLU A 28 10.65 -5.68 -1.90
N HIS A 29 9.34 -5.95 -1.94
CA HIS A 29 8.82 -7.30 -1.71
C HIS A 29 9.36 -8.28 -2.74
N ASN A 30 9.22 -7.98 -4.03
CA ASN A 30 9.73 -8.80 -5.13
C ASN A 30 11.24 -9.09 -5.00
N LYS A 31 12.04 -8.09 -4.64
CA LYS A 31 13.48 -8.29 -4.39
C LYS A 31 13.78 -9.26 -3.25
N LYS A 32 12.94 -9.26 -2.21
CA LYS A 32 13.15 -10.06 -0.99
C LYS A 32 12.56 -11.47 -1.10
N SER A 33 11.42 -11.63 -1.75
CA SER A 33 10.74 -12.91 -1.92
C SER A 33 11.17 -13.67 -3.18
N GLY A 34 11.73 -12.97 -4.17
CA GLY A 34 11.99 -13.53 -5.50
C GLY A 34 10.75 -13.56 -6.39
N ASP A 35 9.66 -12.92 -5.97
CA ASP A 35 8.42 -12.82 -6.76
C ASP A 35 8.52 -11.72 -7.82
N ASN A 36 7.53 -11.67 -8.72
CA ASN A 36 7.41 -10.64 -9.76
C ASN A 36 6.01 -10.01 -9.77
N LEU A 37 5.53 -9.61 -8.60
CA LEU A 37 4.23 -8.97 -8.44
C LEU A 37 4.21 -7.60 -9.13
N LYS A 38 3.15 -7.30 -9.87
CA LYS A 38 2.90 -5.98 -10.46
C LYS A 38 1.81 -5.26 -9.69
N LEU A 39 2.10 -4.05 -9.22
CA LEU A 39 1.11 -3.20 -8.56
C LEU A 39 -0.01 -2.86 -9.55
N GLN A 40 -1.25 -3.24 -9.24
CA GLN A 40 -2.42 -2.89 -10.03
C GLN A 40 -3.07 -1.61 -9.52
N SER A 41 -3.44 -1.56 -8.25
CA SER A 41 -4.16 -0.44 -7.68
C SER A 41 -4.03 -0.34 -6.17
N ILE A 42 -4.27 0.86 -5.63
CA ILE A 42 -4.40 1.09 -4.19
C ILE A 42 -5.90 1.02 -3.86
N VAL A 43 -6.27 0.09 -3.00
CA VAL A 43 -7.66 -0.13 -2.61
C VAL A 43 -8.05 0.86 -1.52
N LYS A 44 -7.19 1.00 -0.51
CA LYS A 44 -7.44 1.82 0.69
C LYS A 44 -6.11 2.28 1.28
N GLY A 45 -6.13 3.46 1.90
CA GLY A 45 -5.03 3.93 2.73
C GLY A 45 -5.54 4.51 4.03
N TYR A 46 -4.74 4.40 5.08
CA TYR A 46 -5.03 4.94 6.39
C TYR A 46 -3.77 5.50 7.02
N ASP A 47 -3.90 6.67 7.64
CA ASP A 47 -2.88 7.23 8.51
C ASP A 47 -3.36 7.04 9.95
N GLU A 48 -2.58 6.29 10.73
CA GLU A 48 -2.85 5.98 12.12
C GLU A 48 -1.87 6.76 12.99
N ASN A 49 -2.38 7.69 13.78
CA ASN A 49 -1.61 8.51 14.71
C ASN A 49 -1.74 7.95 16.12
N PHE A 50 -0.61 7.69 16.76
CA PHE A 50 -0.50 7.10 18.09
C PHE A 50 0.09 8.09 19.11
N GLY A 51 -0.20 9.38 18.93
CA GLY A 51 0.35 10.47 19.74
C GLY A 51 1.73 10.90 19.25
N ASP A 52 2.76 10.12 19.57
CA ASP A 52 4.16 10.49 19.29
C ASP A 52 4.70 9.92 17.96
N PHE A 53 3.96 9.00 17.33
CA PHE A 53 4.31 8.40 16.04
C PHE A 53 3.09 8.20 15.16
N SER A 54 3.29 8.29 13.85
CA SER A 54 2.28 7.97 12.84
C SER A 54 2.70 6.73 12.04
N GLN A 55 1.70 5.98 11.58
CA GLN A 55 1.89 4.82 10.72
C GLN A 55 0.97 4.92 9.52
N LEU A 56 1.56 4.95 8.32
CA LEU A 56 0.84 4.82 7.06
C LEU A 56 0.58 3.33 6.76
N LYS A 57 -0.68 2.96 6.62
CA LYS A 57 -1.12 1.63 6.17
C LYS A 57 -1.83 1.74 4.84
N ILE A 58 -1.28 1.10 3.82
CA ILE A 58 -1.89 0.99 2.50
C ILE A 58 -2.26 -0.45 2.17
N TYR A 59 -3.40 -0.63 1.50
CA TYR A 59 -3.87 -1.89 0.98
C TYR A 59 -3.83 -1.81 -0.54
N VAL A 60 -3.11 -2.73 -1.17
CA VAL A 60 -2.90 -2.74 -2.61
C VAL A 60 -3.36 -4.05 -3.21
N THR A 61 -3.80 -4.00 -4.46
CA THR A 61 -3.90 -5.18 -5.30
C THR A 61 -2.64 -5.28 -6.15
N ALA A 62 -2.07 -6.47 -6.21
CA ALA A 62 -0.98 -6.80 -7.10
C ALA A 62 -1.29 -8.12 -7.80
N SER A 63 -0.87 -8.25 -9.04
CA SER A 63 -1.02 -9.48 -9.82
C SER A 63 0.33 -10.12 -10.09
N ASP A 64 0.38 -11.42 -9.84
CA ASP A 64 1.42 -12.32 -10.31
C ASP A 64 0.98 -12.88 -11.66
N GLY A 65 1.27 -12.18 -12.75
CA GLY A 65 0.78 -12.58 -14.07
C GLY A 65 1.54 -11.95 -15.22
N PRO A 66 1.62 -12.64 -16.37
CA PRO A 66 2.18 -12.05 -17.58
C PRO A 66 1.40 -10.79 -17.97
N ASP A 67 2.06 -9.86 -18.65
CA ASP A 67 1.52 -8.55 -19.06
C ASP A 67 0.43 -8.65 -20.15
N ASN A 68 -0.24 -9.78 -20.28
CA ASN A 68 -1.09 -10.08 -21.42
C ASN A 68 -2.57 -9.92 -21.05
N LEU A 69 -3.09 -8.73 -21.36
CA LEU A 69 -4.38 -8.63 -22.03
C LEU A 69 -4.29 -9.24 -23.45
N GLU A 70 -3.89 -10.51 -23.58
CA GLU A 70 -4.15 -11.29 -24.79
C GLU A 70 -5.36 -12.17 -24.49
N THR A 71 -6.53 -11.54 -24.55
CA THR A 71 -7.78 -12.26 -24.77
C THR A 71 -7.72 -12.82 -26.20
N LEU A 72 -7.53 -14.14 -26.29
CA LEU A 72 -7.79 -14.96 -27.48
C LEU A 72 -9.22 -14.75 -28.01
#